data_AF-A0A645G616-F1
#
_entry.id   AF-A0A645G616-F1
#
_cell.length_a   1.000
_cell.length_b   1.000
_cell.length_c   1.000
_cell.angle_alpha   90.00
_cell.angle_beta   90.00
_cell.angle_gamma   90.00
#
_symmetry.space_group_name_H-M   'P 1'
#
loop_
_entity.id
_entity.type
_entity.pdbx_description
1 polymer ?
#
loop_
_entity_poly.entity_id
_entity_poly.type
_entity_poly.pdbx_seq_one_letter_code
_entity_poly.pdbx_strand_id
1 'polypeptide(L)' 'MDAVREGTPLIAPGADGLHSVELANTILYSSLIGETVQLPLDGRAYESKLNQLIAGSRVKQKVVQISGEDFTRSFKR' A
#
# COMPACT_ATOMS: atom_id res chain seq x y z
N MET A 1 -1.70 4.05 -23.15
CA MET A 1 -1.49 5.51 -22.99
C MET A 1 -2.77 6.29 -23.28
N ASP A 2 -3.76 5.68 -23.95
CA ASP A 2 -4.94 6.38 -24.47
C ASP A 2 -5.94 6.76 -23.37
N ALA A 3 -6.10 5.99 -22.30
CA ALA A 3 -7.03 6.36 -21.21
C ALA A 3 -6.64 7.65 -20.47
N VAL A 4 -5.34 7.96 -20.37
CA VAL A 4 -4.83 9.16 -19.70
C VAL A 4 -4.96 10.41 -20.58
N ARG A 5 -4.92 10.25 -21.91
CA ARG A 5 -4.95 11.36 -22.87
C ARG A 5 -6.30 11.56 -23.55
N GLU A 6 -7.00 10.49 -23.85
CA GLU A 6 -8.24 10.47 -24.64
C GLU A 6 -9.47 10.14 -23.80
N GLY A 7 -9.31 9.89 -22.50
CA GLY A 7 -10.44 9.63 -21.59
C GLY A 7 -11.17 8.32 -21.89
N THR A 8 -10.54 7.39 -22.61
CA THR A 8 -11.10 6.05 -22.81
C THR A 8 -11.28 5.35 -21.46
N PRO A 9 -12.35 4.53 -21.29
CA PRO A 9 -12.61 3.86 -20.03
C PRO A 9 -11.40 3.05 -19.54
N LEU A 10 -11.08 3.18 -18.25
CA LEU A 10 -10.01 2.41 -17.64
C LEU A 10 -10.37 0.91 -17.67
N ILE A 11 -9.43 0.08 -18.10
CA ILE A 11 -9.55 -1.39 -18.07
C ILE A 11 -9.65 -1.88 -16.62
N ALA A 12 -9.03 -1.16 -15.68
CA ALA A 12 -9.11 -1.41 -14.24
C ALA A 12 -9.28 -0.06 -13.51
N PRO A 13 -10.50 0.34 -13.14
CA PRO A 13 -10.76 1.51 -12.32
C PRO A 13 -10.04 1.43 -10.97
N GLY A 14 -9.49 2.55 -10.48
CA GLY A 14 -8.79 2.61 -9.19
C GLY A 14 -9.66 2.25 -7.98
N ALA A 15 -10.98 2.43 -8.08
CA ALA A 15 -11.93 2.04 -7.05
C ALA A 15 -11.96 0.50 -6.84
N ASP A 16 -11.83 -0.28 -7.91
CA ASP A 16 -11.74 -1.75 -7.82
C ASP A 16 -10.46 -2.18 -7.08
N GLY A 17 -9.37 -1.44 -7.32
CA GLY A 17 -8.11 -1.62 -6.58
C GLY A 17 -8.23 -1.32 -5.09
N LEU A 18 -9.02 -0.31 -4.71
CA LEU A 18 -9.22 0.07 -3.31
C LEU A 18 -9.87 -1.07 -2.50
N HIS A 19 -10.90 -1.71 -3.03
CA HIS A 19 -11.57 -2.84 -2.37
C HIS A 19 -10.65 -4.06 -2.24
N SER A 20 -9.80 -4.31 -3.24
CA SER A 20 -8.80 -5.38 -3.16
C SER A 20 -7.78 -5.14 -2.04
N VAL A 21 -7.30 -3.90 -1.91
CA VAL A 21 -6.36 -3.51 -0.84
C VAL A 21 -7.03 -3.60 0.54
N GLU A 22 -8.27 -3.16 0.66
CA GLU A 22 -9.03 -3.26 1.92
C GLU A 22 -9.24 -4.71 2.36
N LEU A 23 -9.61 -5.59 1.42
CA LEU A 23 -9.74 -7.02 1.70
C LEU A 23 -8.41 -7.63 2.17
N ALA A 24 -7.31 -7.31 1.48
CA ALA A 24 -5.99 -7.79 1.85
C ALA A 24 -5.59 -7.32 3.27
N ASN A 25 -5.81 -6.04 3.59
CA ASN A 25 -5.55 -5.48 4.92
C ASN A 25 -6.44 -6.13 5.99
N THR A 26 -7.68 -6.46 5.67
CA THR A 26 -8.62 -7.12 6.60
C THR A 26 -8.15 -8.52 6.95
N ILE A 27 -7.70 -9.30 5.96
CA ILE A 27 -7.14 -10.65 6.17
C ILE A 27 -5.90 -10.57 7.07
N LEU A 28 -5.00 -9.64 6.80
CA LEU A 28 -3.80 -9.41 7.63
C LEU A 28 -4.19 -9.03 9.06
N TYR A 29 -5.09 -8.07 9.23
CA TYR A 29 -5.51 -7.60 10.54
C TYR A 29 -6.19 -8.70 11.35
N SER A 30 -7.10 -9.46 10.73
CA SER A 30 -7.75 -10.62 11.34
C SER A 30 -6.73 -11.64 11.84
N SER A 31 -5.71 -11.95 11.04
CA SER A 31 -4.61 -12.83 11.47
C SER A 31 -3.78 -12.25 12.62
N LEU A 32 -3.62 -10.93 12.70
CA LEU A 32 -2.84 -10.26 13.76
C LEU A 32 -3.56 -10.21 15.11
N ILE A 33 -4.90 -10.18 15.11
CA ILE A 33 -5.71 -10.14 16.33
C ILE A 33 -6.31 -11.50 16.70
N GLY A 34 -6.32 -12.46 15.77
CA GLY A 34 -6.86 -13.81 15.99
C GLY A 34 -8.39 -13.87 15.96
N GLU A 35 -9.04 -12.88 15.36
CA GLU A 35 -10.50 -12.73 15.36
C GLU A 35 -11.01 -12.42 13.96
N THR A 36 -12.27 -12.76 13.68
CA THR A 36 -12.93 -12.40 12.43
C THR A 36 -13.21 -10.90 12.40
N VAL A 37 -12.79 -10.23 11.33
CA VAL A 37 -13.01 -8.80 11.11
C VAL A 37 -14.07 -8.62 10.03
N GLN A 38 -15.08 -7.77 10.29
CA GLN A 38 -16.10 -7.43 9.30
C GLN A 38 -15.62 -6.29 8.40
N LEU A 39 -16.12 -6.28 7.16
CA LEU A 39 -15.89 -5.19 6.21
C LEU A 39 -16.94 -4.08 6.38
N PRO A 40 -16.59 -2.80 6.11
CA PRO A 40 -15.26 -2.30 5.75
C PRO A 40 -14.28 -2.29 6.94
N LEU A 41 -12.99 -2.31 6.66
CA LEU A 41 -11.95 -2.37 7.69
C LEU A 41 -11.91 -1.06 8.49
N ASP A 42 -11.80 -1.15 9.82
CA ASP A 42 -11.40 0.01 10.62
C ASP A 42 -9.92 0.33 10.39
N GLY A 43 -9.66 1.26 9.47
CA GLY A 43 -8.32 1.69 9.11
C GLY A 43 -7.51 2.26 10.27
N ARG A 44 -8.16 2.91 11.25
CA ARG A 44 -7.46 3.46 12.43
C ARG A 44 -7.00 2.37 13.38
N ALA A 45 -7.86 1.36 13.58
CA ALA A 45 -7.50 0.19 14.39
C ALA A 45 -6.34 -0.58 13.77
N TYR A 46 -6.36 -0.77 12.45
CA TYR A 46 -5.28 -1.41 11.71
C TYR A 46 -3.98 -0.60 11.77
N GLU A 47 -4.02 0.72 11.53
CA GLU A 47 -2.87 1.62 11.61
C GLU A 47 -2.23 1.60 13.02
N SER A 48 -3.05 1.66 14.07
CA SER A 48 -2.56 1.56 15.45
C SER A 48 -1.82 0.25 15.70
N LYS A 49 -2.36 -0.88 15.22
CA LYS A 49 -1.70 -2.19 15.35
C LYS A 49 -0.38 -2.24 14.57
N LEU A 50 -0.34 -1.69 13.36
CA LEU A 50 0.89 -1.60 12.57
C LEU A 50 1.97 -0.79 13.29
N ASN A 51 1.61 0.37 13.84
CA ASN A 51 2.55 1.22 14.58
C ASN A 51 3.12 0.52 15.82
N GLN A 52 2.30 -0.28 16.53
CA GLN A 52 2.77 -1.12 17.63
C GLN A 52 3.80 -2.16 17.16
N LEU A 53 3.54 -2.84 16.03
CA LEU A 53 4.46 -3.83 15.46
C LEU A 53 5.76 -3.19 14.97
N ILE A 54 5.68 -2.01 14.35
CA ILE A 54 6.85 -1.24 13.90
C ILE A 54 7.73 -0.87 15.11
N ALA A 55 7.13 -0.35 16.17
CA ALA A 55 7.85 0.02 17.39
C ALA A 55 8.52 -1.20 18.08
N GLY A 56 7.90 -2.38 17.99
CA GLY A 56 8.46 -3.63 18.52
C GLY A 56 9.43 -4.36 17.59
N SER A 57 9.54 -3.94 16.33
CA SER A 57 10.35 -4.62 15.32
C SER A 57 11.84 -4.40 15.59
N ARG A 58 12.59 -5.50 15.67
CA ARG A 58 14.07 -5.48 15.80
C ARG A 58 14.78 -5.36 14.45
N VAL A 59 14.03 -5.43 13.35
CA VAL A 59 14.56 -5.32 11.99
C VAL A 59 14.92 -3.85 11.74
N LYS A 60 16.21 -3.56 11.60
CA LYS A 60 16.66 -2.23 11.21
C LYS A 60 16.23 -1.99 9.76
N GLN A 61 15.25 -1.13 9.55
CA GLN A 61 14.95 -0.63 8.22
C GLN A 61 16.18 0.11 7.69
N LYS A 62 16.74 -0.39 6.59
CA LYS A 62 17.79 0.32 5.86
C LYS A 62 17.10 1.47 5.13
N VAL A 63 17.03 2.62 5.78
CA VAL A 63 16.55 3.86 5.14
C VAL A 63 17.57 4.22 4.07
N VAL A 64 17.28 3.85 2.83
CA VAL A 64 18.04 4.33 1.68
C VAL A 64 17.64 5.79 1.50
N GLN A 65 18.56 6.70 1.82
CA GLN A 65 18.39 8.10 1.44
C GLN A 65 18.32 8.14 -0.09
N ILE A 66 17.19 8.58 -0.62
CA ILE A 66 17.07 8.89 -2.04
C ILE A 66 17.93 10.15 -2.24
N SER A 67 19.16 9.97 -2.72
CA SER A 67 19.92 11.09 -3.27
C SER A 67 19.12 11.62 -4.46
N GLY A 68 19.02 12.95 -4.59
CA GLY A 68 18.33 13.62 -5.70
C GLY A 68 19.06 13.47 -7.03
N GLU A 69 19.62 12.30 -7.31
CA GLU A 69 20.22 11.98 -8.60
C GLU A 69 19.10 11.81 -9.62
N ASP A 70 19.10 12.71 -10.58
CA ASP A 70 18.18 12.75 -11.68
C ASP A 70 18.27 11.45 -12.52
N PHE A 71 17.24 10.60 -12.37
CA PHE A 71 17.07 9.32 -13.09
C PHE A 71 17.10 9.47 -14.62
N THR A 72 16.94 10.69 -15.13
CA THR A 72 17.00 11.00 -16.58
C THR A 72 18.38 10.69 -17.19
N ARG A 73 19.44 10.57 -16.38
CA ARG A 73 20.79 10.24 -16.88
C ARG A 73 20.99 8.76 -17.25
N SER A 74 20.10 7.86 -16.78
CA SER A 74 20.25 6.41 -16.97
C SER A 74 19.83 5.91 -18.36
N PHE A 75 19.19 6.74 -19.18
CA PHE A 75 18.69 6.35 -20.51
C PHE A 75 19.54 6.83 -21.69
N LYS A 76 20.69 7.48 -21.45
CA LYS A 76 21.60 7.85 -22.54
C LYS A 76 22.56 6.70 -22.86
N ARG A 77 22.23 5.96 -23.92
CA ARG A 77 23.16 5.11 -24.67
C ARG A 77 23.59 5.84 -25.93
#